data_AF-A0A015JZ73-F1
#
_entry.id   AF-A0A015JZ73-F1
#
_cell.length_a   1.000
_cell.length_b   1.000
_cell.length_c   1.000
_cell.angle_alpha   90.00
_cell.angle_beta   90.00
_cell.angle_gamma   90.00
#
_symmetry.space_group_name_H-M   'P 1'
#
loop_
_entity.id
_entity.type
_entity.pdbx_description
1 polymer ?
#
loop_
_entity_poly.entity_id
_entity_poly.type
_entity_poly.pdbx_seq_one_letter_code
_entity_poly.pdbx_strand_id
1 'polypeptide(L)'
;MFPQKNPLESSNILNYLKRNLICWTSRNEKIDNFIQEMQLKFNNKNNVVFEWIPYNQFNEIKETDKNGLITLYSAIWKDGPILFDYNWYNGYTRVSNKKVALKCLHNSQDSIDFLMNEAKMYSTNYNAFITLYGISQDPDTNNYILVQNNSINLANWISGNEKINDFIQEMQLKIMNHYDDVFEWIPYNQLDKIKESGKNNFTTVHSAIWKNGPLFYSDLNKRYIREPNTNVALKYLHSSQNSIEILTNEVKKQLTSIFGRQITKIYGISQNPDTSDYILVQKNFMLMSGDKKIDDFIQEIQLKINDYNDVVFEWIPYNQFNEIEEIGKNTNSITMYSAVWKDGRLLYNYQYQHYTRDSSIEVSLRCLHNSENSIDFLINEAKKYLPKKGVLFGISQNPDTNDYILVQNNFMNLANFISGNEKIDDFIQEMNNHKDVVFEWIPYDQFDEIEEIDNDGLTVYYAIWKNGPLCYVGWNFDRYTRDSSKMVGLKYLYNSLNSVDSLINEVKKYSTYDMYGISQNPDTNNYILVLVWTRINKNKIEYAEDWW
;
A
#
# COMPACT_ATOMS: atom_id res chain seq x y z
N MET A 1 33.22 30.54 -27.31
CA MET A 1 31.82 30.89 -27.67
C MET A 1 31.78 31.22 -29.16
N PHE A 2 31.22 30.36 -30.00
CA PHE A 2 30.95 30.69 -31.40
C PHE A 2 29.58 31.37 -31.50
N PRO A 3 29.38 32.39 -32.35
CA PRO A 3 28.09 33.06 -32.47
C PRO A 3 27.12 32.18 -33.28
N GLN A 4 26.10 31.64 -32.62
CA GLN A 4 25.02 30.91 -33.29
C GLN A 4 24.18 31.89 -34.12
N LYS A 5 24.21 31.76 -35.46
CA LYS A 5 23.40 32.58 -36.38
C LYS A 5 21.95 32.12 -36.53
N ASN A 6 21.60 30.90 -36.12
CA ASN A 6 20.25 30.34 -36.20
C ASN A 6 19.83 29.68 -34.86
N PRO A 7 18.54 29.77 -34.46
CA PRO A 7 18.03 29.07 -33.27
C PRO A 7 18.14 27.54 -33.42
N LEU A 8 18.51 26.85 -32.34
CA LEU A 8 18.46 25.39 -32.28
C LEU A 8 17.01 24.95 -32.04
N GLU A 9 16.46 24.10 -32.90
CA GLU A 9 15.09 23.58 -32.81
C GLU A 9 15.12 22.04 -32.85
N SER A 10 14.00 21.40 -32.50
CA SER A 10 13.88 19.93 -32.55
C SER A 10 14.23 19.32 -33.91
N SER A 11 13.99 20.05 -35.00
CA SER A 11 14.26 19.63 -36.38
C SER A 11 15.74 19.70 -36.77
N ASN A 12 16.55 20.53 -36.10
CA ASN A 12 17.94 20.80 -36.48
C ASN A 12 18.97 20.41 -35.40
N ILE A 13 18.54 20.07 -34.17
CA ILE A 13 19.42 19.70 -33.06
C ILE A 13 20.31 18.51 -33.42
N LEU A 14 19.78 17.48 -34.08
CA LEU A 14 20.56 16.32 -34.48
C LEU A 14 21.64 16.67 -35.52
N ASN A 15 21.33 17.57 -36.46
CA ASN A 15 22.29 18.07 -37.45
C ASN A 15 23.34 18.98 -36.81
N TYR A 16 22.96 19.75 -35.80
CA TYR A 16 23.88 20.55 -35.00
C TYR A 16 24.85 19.66 -34.20
N LEU A 17 24.35 18.61 -33.54
CA LEU A 17 25.20 17.66 -32.82
C LEU A 17 26.18 16.98 -33.79
N LYS A 18 25.70 16.47 -34.93
CA LYS A 18 26.53 15.89 -36.02
C LYS A 18 27.64 16.83 -36.50
N ARG A 19 27.37 18.13 -36.62
CA ARG A 19 28.35 19.13 -37.09
C ARG A 19 29.36 19.55 -36.01
N ASN A 20 28.95 19.63 -34.76
CA ASN A 20 29.82 20.07 -33.66
C ASN A 20 30.62 18.93 -33.00
N LEU A 21 30.30 17.67 -33.32
CA LEU A 21 31.09 16.49 -32.92
C LEU A 21 32.56 16.59 -33.32
N ILE A 22 32.90 17.32 -34.39
CA ILE A 22 34.28 17.58 -34.82
C ILE A 22 35.07 18.42 -33.78
N CYS A 23 34.37 19.16 -32.91
CA CYS A 23 34.97 20.04 -31.91
C CYS A 23 34.89 19.51 -30.46
N TRP A 24 34.19 18.39 -30.22
CA TRP A 24 33.93 17.80 -28.89
C TRP A 24 34.40 16.33 -28.82
N THR A 25 35.58 16.04 -29.35
CA THR A 25 36.13 14.67 -29.31
C THR A 25 36.87 14.43 -28.00
N SER A 26 36.62 13.28 -27.39
CA SER A 26 37.35 12.78 -26.22
C SER A 26 38.76 12.33 -26.55
N ARG A 27 39.12 12.31 -27.85
CA ARG A 27 40.32 11.65 -28.41
C ARG A 27 40.31 10.14 -28.19
N ASN A 28 39.16 9.57 -27.84
CA ASN A 28 38.93 8.13 -27.72
C ASN A 28 37.71 7.74 -28.56
N GLU A 29 37.96 7.01 -29.65
CA GLU A 29 36.92 6.64 -30.62
C GLU A 29 35.76 5.86 -29.99
N LYS A 30 36.03 5.00 -29.01
CA LYS A 30 34.96 4.22 -28.34
C LYS A 30 34.02 5.12 -27.55
N ILE A 31 34.56 6.11 -26.85
CA ILE A 31 33.77 7.07 -26.07
C ILE A 31 32.99 7.99 -27.00
N ASP A 32 33.64 8.47 -28.06
CA ASP A 32 33.00 9.32 -29.05
C ASP A 32 31.82 8.60 -29.74
N ASN A 33 31.98 7.31 -30.05
CA ASN A 33 30.90 6.46 -30.56
C ASN A 33 29.78 6.26 -29.53
N PHE A 34 30.11 5.99 -28.27
CA PHE A 34 29.11 5.86 -27.20
C PHE A 34 28.29 7.13 -26.97
N ILE A 35 28.96 8.30 -26.98
CA ILE A 35 28.27 9.60 -26.87
C ILE A 35 27.28 9.77 -28.03
N GLN A 36 27.68 9.40 -29.25
CA GLN A 36 26.78 9.42 -30.40
C GLN A 36 25.59 8.47 -30.22
N GLU A 37 25.80 7.25 -29.74
CA GLU A 37 24.72 6.32 -29.44
C GLU A 37 23.72 6.91 -28.42
N MET A 38 24.20 7.54 -27.36
CA MET A 38 23.37 8.19 -26.34
C MET A 38 22.60 9.40 -26.93
N GLN A 39 23.25 10.19 -27.78
CA GLN A 39 22.62 11.30 -28.51
C GLN A 39 21.59 10.84 -29.55
N LEU A 40 21.74 9.65 -30.15
CA LEU A 40 20.75 9.11 -31.08
C LEU A 40 19.48 8.62 -30.37
N LYS A 41 19.60 8.20 -29.10
CA LYS A 41 18.45 7.87 -28.23
C LYS A 41 17.66 9.10 -27.77
N PHE A 42 18.14 10.30 -28.09
CA PHE A 42 17.47 11.56 -27.81
C PHE A 42 16.14 11.65 -28.58
N ASN A 43 15.03 11.37 -27.92
CA ASN A 43 13.71 11.28 -28.55
C ASN A 43 12.66 12.23 -27.93
N ASN A 44 13.01 12.96 -26.86
CA ASN A 44 12.06 13.79 -26.11
C ASN A 44 12.64 15.19 -25.85
N LYS A 45 11.79 16.21 -25.95
CA LYS A 45 12.12 17.62 -25.66
C LYS A 45 12.53 17.85 -24.21
N ASN A 46 12.13 16.95 -23.29
CA ASN A 46 12.53 17.00 -21.88
C ASN A 46 13.92 16.41 -21.62
N ASN A 47 14.58 15.82 -22.62
CA ASN A 47 15.91 15.24 -22.43
C ASN A 47 17.00 16.30 -22.56
N VAL A 48 18.09 16.06 -21.86
CA VAL A 48 19.34 16.81 -21.97
C VAL A 48 20.19 16.20 -23.08
N VAL A 49 20.99 17.04 -23.73
CA VAL A 49 22.00 16.53 -24.66
C VAL A 49 23.15 15.92 -23.86
N PHE A 50 23.41 14.64 -24.08
CA PHE A 50 24.57 13.95 -23.53
C PHE A 50 25.83 14.35 -24.31
N GLU A 51 26.88 14.84 -23.65
CA GLU A 51 28.07 15.36 -24.34
C GLU A 51 29.41 14.99 -23.67
N TRP A 52 30.50 15.11 -24.45
CA TRP A 52 31.84 15.18 -23.90
C TRP A 52 32.07 16.58 -23.33
N ILE A 53 32.47 16.65 -22.07
CA ILE A 53 32.67 17.92 -21.36
C ILE A 53 34.16 18.06 -21.04
N PRO A 54 34.89 18.98 -21.68
CA PRO A 54 36.29 19.23 -21.36
C PRO A 54 36.47 19.60 -19.89
N TYR A 55 37.44 19.01 -19.20
CA TYR A 55 37.64 19.21 -17.76
C TYR A 55 37.83 20.69 -17.36
N ASN A 56 38.45 21.48 -18.24
CA ASN A 56 38.64 22.92 -18.04
C ASN A 56 37.33 23.72 -18.02
N GLN A 57 36.16 23.09 -18.25
CA GLN A 57 34.83 23.70 -18.12
C GLN A 57 34.33 23.76 -16.68
N PHE A 58 34.98 23.04 -15.76
CA PHE A 58 34.60 23.02 -14.35
C PHE A 58 35.40 24.03 -13.54
N ASN A 59 34.69 24.79 -12.71
CA ASN A 59 35.24 25.71 -11.71
C ASN A 59 34.74 25.31 -10.31
N GLU A 60 35.40 25.83 -9.27
CA GLU A 60 35.00 25.62 -7.86
C GLU A 60 34.83 24.13 -7.49
N ILE A 61 35.71 23.27 -8.02
CA ILE A 61 35.69 21.84 -7.74
C ILE A 61 35.99 21.61 -6.25
N LYS A 62 35.06 20.95 -5.56
CA LYS A 62 35.17 20.60 -4.13
C LYS A 62 34.80 19.14 -3.95
N GLU A 63 35.66 18.37 -3.30
CA GLU A 63 35.35 17.00 -2.89
C GLU A 63 34.16 17.03 -1.93
N THR A 64 33.12 16.26 -2.22
CA THR A 64 31.94 16.12 -1.36
C THR A 64 31.98 14.82 -0.60
N ASP A 65 32.40 13.75 -1.27
CA ASP A 65 32.41 12.40 -0.72
C ASP A 65 33.44 11.53 -1.44
N LYS A 66 33.94 10.51 -0.74
CA LYS A 66 34.93 9.58 -1.28
C LYS A 66 34.75 8.17 -0.75
N ASN A 67 34.87 7.19 -1.63
CA ASN A 67 35.01 5.78 -1.29
C ASN A 67 36.23 5.18 -2.03
N GLY A 68 36.49 3.89 -1.86
CA GLY A 68 37.69 3.24 -2.42
C GLY A 68 37.81 3.29 -3.95
N LEU A 69 36.68 3.35 -4.68
CA LEU A 69 36.64 3.29 -6.15
C LEU A 69 36.10 4.57 -6.80
N ILE A 70 35.46 5.44 -6.04
CA ILE A 70 34.71 6.60 -6.54
C ILE A 70 34.98 7.81 -5.64
N THR A 71 35.31 8.95 -6.25
CA THR A 71 35.27 10.24 -5.57
C THR A 71 34.22 11.13 -6.22
N LEU A 72 33.36 11.73 -5.39
CA LEU A 72 32.32 12.66 -5.79
C LEU A 72 32.79 14.09 -5.51
N TYR A 73 32.66 14.95 -6.51
CA TYR A 73 32.93 16.38 -6.37
C TYR A 73 31.68 17.19 -6.71
N SER A 74 31.56 18.37 -6.10
CA SER A 74 30.67 19.43 -6.57
C SER A 74 31.47 20.44 -7.38
N ALA A 75 30.92 20.90 -8.50
CA ALA A 75 31.56 21.91 -9.35
C ALA A 75 30.54 22.81 -10.03
N ILE A 76 31.00 23.95 -10.55
CA ILE A 76 30.24 24.82 -11.45
C ILE A 76 30.68 24.51 -12.88
N TRP A 77 29.73 24.10 -13.71
CA TRP A 77 29.95 23.93 -15.14
C TRP A 77 29.65 25.23 -15.89
N LYS A 78 30.70 25.87 -16.43
CA LYS A 78 30.64 27.19 -17.09
C LYS A 78 29.66 27.23 -18.25
N ASP A 79 29.85 26.37 -19.26
CA ASP A 79 28.98 26.35 -20.44
C ASP A 79 27.60 25.77 -20.13
N GLY A 80 27.52 24.81 -19.21
CA GLY A 80 26.27 24.22 -18.74
C GLY A 80 25.53 23.34 -19.77
N PRO A 81 24.48 22.61 -19.37
CA PRO A 81 23.78 21.67 -20.23
C PRO A 81 22.95 22.37 -21.31
N ILE A 82 22.77 21.68 -22.44
CA ILE A 82 21.83 22.07 -23.49
C ILE A 82 20.44 21.50 -23.16
N LEU A 83 19.44 22.37 -23.03
CA LEU A 83 18.05 22.05 -22.66
C LEU A 83 17.06 22.70 -23.62
N PHE A 84 15.88 22.10 -23.77
CA PHE A 84 14.78 22.73 -24.51
C PHE A 84 14.13 23.84 -23.68
N ASP A 85 14.03 25.03 -24.24
CA ASP A 85 13.37 26.18 -23.66
C ASP A 85 11.96 26.37 -24.25
N TYR A 86 10.97 26.24 -23.38
CA TYR A 86 9.54 26.38 -23.69
C TYR A 86 9.06 27.84 -23.76
N ASN A 87 9.83 28.81 -23.27
CA ASN A 87 9.32 30.17 -23.03
C ASN A 87 9.61 31.15 -24.18
N TRP A 88 10.73 31.03 -24.89
CA TRP A 88 11.21 32.12 -25.74
C TRP A 88 11.30 31.78 -27.25
N TYR A 89 11.62 30.53 -27.65
CA TYR A 89 11.70 30.13 -29.07
C TYR A 89 11.27 28.69 -29.41
N ASN A 90 10.78 27.88 -28.45
CA ASN A 90 10.61 26.43 -28.66
C ASN A 90 11.89 25.77 -29.22
N GLY A 91 13.03 26.08 -28.59
CA GLY A 91 14.35 25.74 -29.09
C GLY A 91 15.33 25.35 -27.97
N TYR A 92 16.50 24.84 -28.33
CA TYR A 92 17.52 24.44 -27.37
C TYR A 92 18.45 25.61 -26.99
N THR A 93 18.72 25.74 -25.70
CA THR A 93 19.62 26.76 -25.15
C THR A 93 20.59 26.14 -24.13
N ARG A 94 21.75 26.78 -23.93
CA ARG A 94 22.70 26.39 -22.88
C ARG A 94 22.35 27.09 -21.56
N VAL A 95 22.25 26.33 -20.49
CA VAL A 95 22.04 26.85 -19.13
C VAL A 95 23.38 26.96 -18.42
N SER A 96 24.06 28.08 -18.64
CA SER A 96 25.42 28.34 -18.13
C SER A 96 25.50 28.36 -16.60
N ASN A 97 26.72 28.18 -16.08
CA ASN A 97 27.04 28.19 -14.64
C ASN A 97 26.19 27.22 -13.80
N LYS A 98 25.84 26.07 -14.37
CA LYS A 98 25.05 25.05 -13.68
C LYS A 98 25.92 24.35 -12.63
N LYS A 99 25.42 24.27 -11.40
CA LYS A 99 26.03 23.41 -10.37
C LYS A 99 25.81 21.93 -10.72
N VAL A 100 26.89 21.17 -10.77
CA VAL A 100 26.92 19.75 -11.15
C VAL A 100 27.63 18.91 -10.11
N ALA A 101 27.36 17.61 -10.13
CA ALA A 101 28.14 16.60 -9.42
C ALA A 101 29.04 15.87 -10.41
N LEU A 102 30.31 15.66 -10.04
CA LEU A 102 31.32 14.95 -10.82
C LEU A 102 31.62 13.63 -10.12
N LYS A 103 31.13 12.52 -10.67
CA LYS A 103 31.40 11.17 -10.16
C LYS A 103 32.66 10.64 -10.86
N CYS A 104 33.81 10.79 -10.21
CA CYS A 104 35.12 10.34 -10.70
C CYS A 104 35.33 8.87 -10.35
N LEU A 105 35.59 8.04 -11.37
CA LEU A 105 35.79 6.60 -11.23
C LEU A 105 37.30 6.30 -11.24
N HIS A 106 37.82 5.77 -10.13
CA HIS A 106 39.24 5.42 -10.00
C HIS A 106 39.56 4.08 -10.68
N ASN A 107 40.78 3.96 -11.21
CA ASN A 107 41.28 2.74 -11.88
C ASN A 107 40.47 2.32 -13.11
N SER A 108 39.79 3.26 -13.79
CA SER A 108 38.95 3.00 -14.96
C SER A 108 39.71 2.64 -16.25
N GLN A 109 41.04 2.54 -16.19
CA GLN A 109 41.89 2.37 -17.37
C GLN A 109 41.67 1.02 -18.09
N ASP A 110 41.08 0.03 -17.41
CA ASP A 110 40.71 -1.28 -17.97
C ASP A 110 39.21 -1.47 -18.27
N SER A 111 38.35 -0.44 -18.22
CA SER A 111 36.96 -0.66 -18.62
C SER A 111 36.20 0.59 -19.05
N ILE A 112 36.51 1.07 -20.26
CA ILE A 112 35.58 1.94 -21.03
C ILE A 112 34.20 1.27 -21.08
N ASP A 113 34.14 -0.07 -21.15
CA ASP A 113 32.90 -0.84 -21.11
C ASP A 113 32.12 -0.68 -19.79
N PHE A 114 32.80 -0.68 -18.64
CA PHE A 114 32.20 -0.40 -17.33
C PHE A 114 31.66 1.04 -17.29
N LEU A 115 32.45 2.03 -17.72
CA LEU A 115 31.99 3.42 -17.80
C LEU A 115 30.73 3.55 -18.65
N MET A 116 30.69 2.89 -19.81
CA MET A 116 29.53 2.91 -20.70
C MET A 116 28.33 2.19 -20.09
N ASN A 117 28.54 1.05 -19.43
CA ASN A 117 27.46 0.30 -18.77
C ASN A 117 26.88 1.09 -17.59
N GLU A 118 27.74 1.69 -16.77
CA GLU A 118 27.37 2.60 -15.70
C GLU A 118 26.58 3.78 -16.26
N ALA A 119 27.09 4.49 -17.28
CA ALA A 119 26.43 5.63 -17.89
C ALA A 119 25.05 5.29 -18.50
N LYS A 120 24.87 4.07 -19.04
CA LYS A 120 23.58 3.61 -19.59
C LYS A 120 22.48 3.44 -18.54
N MET A 121 22.82 3.32 -17.27
CA MET A 121 21.83 3.21 -16.18
C MET A 121 21.16 4.54 -15.86
N TYR A 122 21.79 5.66 -16.23
CA TYR A 122 21.28 6.99 -15.91
C TYR A 122 20.25 7.47 -16.92
N SER A 123 19.29 8.26 -16.42
CA SER A 123 18.35 8.97 -17.27
C SER A 123 18.99 10.22 -17.88
N THR A 124 18.63 10.53 -19.12
CA THR A 124 18.90 11.82 -19.76
C THR A 124 17.70 12.77 -19.65
N ASN A 125 16.61 12.36 -19.00
CA ASN A 125 15.46 13.23 -18.74
C ASN A 125 15.85 14.29 -17.70
N TYR A 126 15.63 15.57 -18.02
CA TYR A 126 15.93 16.69 -17.13
C TYR A 126 15.14 16.66 -15.81
N ASN A 127 13.97 16.03 -15.80
CA ASN A 127 13.11 15.94 -14.63
C ASN A 127 13.41 14.72 -13.75
N ALA A 128 14.32 13.83 -14.16
CA ALA A 128 14.72 12.68 -13.35
C ALA A 128 15.47 13.14 -12.08
N PHE A 129 15.41 12.35 -11.01
CA PHE A 129 16.13 12.66 -9.78
C PHE A 129 17.64 12.80 -10.05
N ILE A 130 18.21 11.83 -10.77
CA ILE A 130 19.58 11.90 -11.29
C ILE A 130 19.52 11.98 -12.82
N THR A 131 20.02 13.09 -13.35
CA THR A 131 20.17 13.30 -14.79
C THR A 131 21.65 13.32 -15.16
N LEU A 132 22.03 12.48 -16.12
CA LEU A 132 23.39 12.44 -16.63
C LEU A 132 23.55 13.40 -17.82
N TYR A 133 24.49 14.32 -17.72
CA TYR A 133 24.79 15.34 -18.73
C TYR A 133 25.91 14.92 -19.69
N GLY A 134 26.84 14.09 -19.24
CA GLY A 134 28.00 13.80 -20.06
C GLY A 134 29.11 13.03 -19.38
N ILE A 135 30.21 12.89 -20.13
CA ILE A 135 31.46 12.30 -19.67
C ILE A 135 32.54 13.38 -19.73
N SER A 136 33.43 13.37 -18.74
CA SER A 136 34.68 14.10 -18.75
C SER A 136 35.83 13.15 -18.38
N GLN A 137 37.05 13.66 -18.43
CA GLN A 137 38.23 12.96 -17.99
C GLN A 137 39.14 13.93 -17.25
N ASP A 138 39.59 13.51 -16.08
CA ASP A 138 40.57 14.25 -15.30
C ASP A 138 41.93 14.22 -16.03
N PRO A 139 42.51 15.39 -16.40
CA PRO A 139 43.74 15.44 -17.19
C PRO A 139 44.98 14.99 -16.42
N ASP A 140 44.95 15.04 -15.08
CA ASP A 140 46.09 14.71 -14.23
C ASP A 140 46.11 13.23 -13.89
N THR A 141 44.93 12.65 -13.63
CA THR A 141 44.79 11.24 -13.22
C THR A 141 44.35 10.30 -14.34
N ASN A 142 43.89 10.84 -15.48
CA ASN A 142 43.24 10.12 -16.59
C ASN A 142 41.96 9.35 -16.22
N ASN A 143 41.47 9.49 -14.99
CA ASN A 143 40.22 8.88 -14.54
C ASN A 143 39.03 9.49 -15.29
N TYR A 144 38.07 8.66 -15.68
CA TYR A 144 36.83 9.13 -16.29
C TYR A 144 35.86 9.64 -15.22
N ILE A 145 35.07 10.65 -15.63
CA ILE A 145 34.13 11.36 -14.76
C ILE A 145 32.75 11.33 -15.43
N LEU A 146 31.75 10.86 -14.69
CA LEU A 146 30.34 11.06 -15.05
C LEU A 146 29.86 12.40 -14.50
N VAL A 147 29.32 13.24 -15.39
CA VAL A 147 28.86 14.59 -15.06
C VAL A 147 27.35 14.58 -14.97
N GLN A 148 26.81 14.87 -13.80
CA GLN A 148 25.39 14.74 -13.50
C GLN A 148 24.83 15.94 -12.73
N ASN A 149 23.51 16.00 -12.60
CA ASN A 149 22.86 17.02 -11.77
C ASN A 149 23.32 16.91 -10.30
N ASN A 150 23.20 18.01 -9.55
CA ASN A 150 23.68 18.07 -8.17
C ASN A 150 22.75 17.34 -7.17
N SER A 151 21.71 16.64 -7.63
CA SER A 151 20.73 15.96 -6.75
C SER A 151 21.36 14.83 -5.95
N ILE A 152 22.31 14.11 -6.54
CA ILE A 152 23.07 13.04 -5.85
C ILE A 152 23.79 13.55 -4.59
N ASN A 153 24.24 14.81 -4.59
CA ASN A 153 24.92 15.42 -3.43
C ASN A 153 23.92 15.82 -2.31
N LEU A 154 22.61 15.72 -2.55
CA LEU A 154 21.58 16.05 -1.57
C LEU A 154 21.11 14.81 -0.80
N ALA A 155 21.25 13.63 -1.40
CA ALA A 155 20.86 12.35 -0.83
C ALA A 155 22.08 11.57 -0.38
N ASN A 156 22.03 11.05 0.83
CA ASN A 156 23.12 10.22 1.33
C ASN A 156 23.08 8.84 0.67
N TRP A 157 24.21 8.34 0.18
CA TRP A 157 24.28 7.00 -0.41
C TRP A 157 25.49 6.19 0.11
N ILE A 158 26.37 6.81 0.89
CA ILE A 158 27.56 6.15 1.46
C ILE A 158 27.22 5.60 2.85
N SER A 159 27.15 4.29 2.92
CA SER A 159 26.94 3.50 4.15
C SER A 159 28.24 2.95 4.76
N GLY A 160 29.34 2.98 4.01
CA GLY A 160 30.56 2.22 4.32
C GLY A 160 30.54 0.78 3.80
N ASN A 161 29.42 0.30 3.23
CA ASN A 161 29.30 -1.00 2.58
C ASN A 161 29.00 -0.83 1.08
N GLU A 162 29.90 -1.34 0.22
CA GLU A 162 29.79 -1.18 -1.24
C GLU A 162 28.48 -1.73 -1.81
N LYS A 163 28.05 -2.93 -1.38
CA LYS A 163 26.80 -3.55 -1.87
C LYS A 163 25.55 -2.74 -1.50
N ILE A 164 25.53 -2.10 -0.34
CA ILE A 164 24.43 -1.23 0.09
C ILE A 164 24.46 0.08 -0.70
N ASN A 165 25.64 0.64 -0.93
CA ASN A 165 25.82 1.85 -1.73
C ASN A 165 25.32 1.64 -3.17
N ASP A 166 25.64 0.48 -3.76
CA ASP A 166 25.20 0.11 -5.10
C ASP A 166 23.68 -0.07 -5.14
N PHE A 167 23.10 -0.71 -4.12
CA PHE A 167 21.65 -0.87 -4.02
C PHE A 167 20.91 0.46 -3.86
N ILE A 168 21.40 1.38 -3.02
CA ILE A 168 20.80 2.71 -2.87
C ILE A 168 20.85 3.47 -4.20
N GLN A 169 21.98 3.42 -4.92
CA GLN A 169 22.09 4.04 -6.24
C GLN A 169 21.14 3.38 -7.25
N GLU A 170 21.03 2.06 -7.28
CA GLU A 170 20.05 1.33 -8.10
C GLU A 170 18.63 1.86 -7.84
N MET A 171 18.29 2.09 -6.58
CA MET A 171 16.99 2.64 -6.19
C MET A 171 16.79 4.10 -6.61
N GLN A 172 17.80 4.94 -6.43
CA GLN A 172 17.75 6.35 -6.83
C GLN A 172 17.66 6.55 -8.35
N LEU A 173 18.29 5.68 -9.14
CA LEU A 173 18.23 5.71 -10.61
C LEU A 173 16.86 5.34 -11.15
N LYS A 174 16.05 4.60 -10.40
CA LYS A 174 14.65 4.26 -10.75
C LYS A 174 13.68 5.42 -10.54
N ILE A 175 14.10 6.50 -9.87
CA ILE A 175 13.25 7.67 -9.63
C ILE A 175 13.11 8.48 -10.93
N MET A 176 11.93 8.38 -11.54
CA MET A 176 11.64 9.02 -12.81
C MET A 176 10.88 10.34 -12.66
N ASN A 177 10.21 10.55 -11.53
CA ASN A 177 9.42 11.74 -11.26
C ASN A 177 9.92 12.46 -10.01
N HIS A 178 9.92 13.79 -10.02
CA HIS A 178 10.32 14.60 -8.87
C HIS A 178 9.38 14.47 -7.66
N TYR A 179 8.17 13.93 -7.86
CA TYR A 179 7.25 13.57 -6.77
C TYR A 179 7.55 12.22 -6.11
N ASP A 180 8.39 11.39 -6.72
CA ASP A 180 8.78 10.12 -6.12
C ASP A 180 9.74 10.37 -4.96
N ASP A 181 9.76 9.42 -4.03
CA ASP A 181 10.57 9.54 -2.83
C ASP A 181 12.01 9.13 -3.05
N VAL A 182 12.89 9.86 -2.39
CA VAL A 182 14.32 9.63 -2.50
C VAL A 182 14.74 8.59 -1.47
N PHE A 183 15.06 7.40 -1.97
CA PHE A 183 15.65 6.33 -1.17
C PHE A 183 17.11 6.68 -0.82
N GLU A 184 17.46 6.71 0.47
CA GLU A 184 18.81 7.12 0.90
C GLU A 184 19.37 6.32 2.08
N TRP A 185 20.68 6.45 2.31
CA TRP A 185 21.31 6.00 3.54
C TRP A 185 20.99 7.00 4.66
N ILE A 186 20.54 6.49 5.81
CA ILE A 186 20.16 7.32 6.95
C ILE A 186 21.17 7.02 8.07
N PRO A 187 22.13 7.93 8.35
CA PRO A 187 23.05 7.73 9.45
C PRO A 187 22.28 7.53 10.76
N TYR A 188 22.64 6.53 11.56
CA TYR A 188 21.88 6.15 12.75
C TYR A 188 21.72 7.30 13.75
N ASN A 189 22.71 8.18 13.86
CA ASN A 189 22.67 9.38 14.70
C ASN A 189 21.59 10.42 14.32
N GLN A 190 20.94 10.25 13.16
CA GLN A 190 19.80 11.04 12.71
C GLN A 190 18.47 10.55 13.28
N LEU A 191 18.44 9.38 13.92
CA LEU A 191 17.26 8.75 14.50
C LEU A 191 17.23 9.00 16.01
N ASP A 192 16.24 9.76 16.47
CA ASP A 192 16.05 10.14 17.87
C ASP A 192 14.78 9.54 18.46
N LYS A 193 14.69 9.53 19.81
CA LYS A 193 13.51 9.07 20.56
C LYS A 193 13.04 7.68 20.11
N ILE A 194 14.00 6.78 19.85
CA ILE A 194 13.73 5.41 19.44
C ILE A 194 12.97 4.71 20.56
N LYS A 195 11.75 4.25 20.28
CA LYS A 195 10.89 3.51 21.20
C LYS A 195 10.44 2.21 20.57
N GLU A 196 10.66 1.09 21.26
CA GLU A 196 10.14 -0.21 20.83
C GLU A 196 8.61 -0.16 20.73
N SER A 197 8.10 -0.59 19.59
CA SER A 197 6.67 -0.65 19.29
C SER A 197 6.17 -2.08 19.07
N GLY A 198 7.08 -3.05 18.93
CA GLY A 198 6.79 -4.49 18.84
C GLY A 198 8.05 -5.31 18.56
N LYS A 199 8.12 -6.54 19.08
CA LYS A 199 9.27 -7.44 18.96
C LYS A 199 8.82 -8.88 18.73
N ASN A 200 9.51 -9.60 17.84
CA ASN A 200 9.37 -11.05 17.67
C ASN A 200 10.76 -11.73 17.49
N ASN A 201 10.76 -13.01 17.12
CA ASN A 201 11.97 -13.82 16.93
C ASN A 201 12.88 -13.40 15.74
N PHE A 202 12.42 -12.56 14.81
CA PHE A 202 13.17 -12.24 13.56
C PHE A 202 13.33 -10.73 13.28
N THR A 203 12.50 -9.88 13.88
CA THR A 203 12.40 -8.45 13.62
C THR A 203 11.94 -7.69 14.86
N THR A 204 12.58 -6.57 15.16
CA THR A 204 12.09 -5.62 16.17
C THR A 204 11.69 -4.33 15.47
N VAL A 205 10.47 -3.83 15.71
CA VAL A 205 9.97 -2.59 15.13
C VAL A 205 10.01 -1.50 16.19
N HIS A 206 10.61 -0.37 15.84
CA HIS A 206 10.67 0.80 16.70
C HIS A 206 10.06 2.01 15.99
N SER A 207 9.49 2.93 16.77
CA SER A 207 9.20 4.29 16.32
C SER A 207 10.40 5.20 16.59
N ALA A 208 10.64 6.19 15.73
CA ALA A 208 11.69 7.18 15.92
C ALA A 208 11.33 8.52 15.26
N ILE A 209 12.09 9.56 15.63
CA ILE A 209 12.09 10.85 14.93
C ILE A 209 13.34 10.92 14.07
N TRP A 210 13.18 11.10 12.77
CA TRP A 210 14.28 11.40 11.87
C TRP A 210 14.53 12.91 11.83
N LYS A 211 15.65 13.36 12.43
CA LYS A 211 16.02 14.78 12.58
C LYS A 211 16.02 15.55 11.28
N ASN A 212 16.81 15.09 10.32
CA ASN A 212 16.91 15.72 9.00
C ASN A 212 15.69 15.45 8.14
N GLY A 213 15.08 14.27 8.33
CA GLY A 213 13.90 13.84 7.59
C GLY A 213 14.12 13.61 6.09
N PRO A 214 13.07 13.16 5.38
CA PRO A 214 13.13 12.75 4.00
C PRO A 214 13.35 13.93 3.05
N LEU A 215 14.02 13.65 1.94
CA LEU A 215 14.20 14.57 0.84
C LEU A 215 13.01 14.46 -0.14
N PHE A 216 12.39 15.59 -0.48
CA PHE A 216 11.28 15.65 -1.45
C PHE A 216 11.39 16.90 -2.32
N TYR A 217 10.79 16.88 -3.52
CA TYR A 217 10.78 18.04 -4.39
C TYR A 217 9.66 19.02 -4.01
N SER A 218 10.01 20.28 -3.81
CA SER A 218 9.04 21.34 -3.54
C SER A 218 8.76 22.13 -4.83
N ASP A 219 7.53 22.05 -5.35
CA ASP A 219 7.12 22.84 -6.53
C ASP A 219 7.23 24.34 -6.30
N LEU A 220 6.96 24.79 -5.06
CA LEU A 220 7.10 26.20 -4.65
C LEU A 220 8.55 26.69 -4.78
N ASN A 221 9.51 25.87 -4.34
CA ASN A 221 10.93 26.24 -4.35
C ASN A 221 11.66 25.78 -5.62
N LYS A 222 11.00 24.98 -6.47
CA LYS A 222 11.57 24.30 -7.64
C LYS A 222 12.89 23.59 -7.35
N ARG A 223 12.97 22.94 -6.17
CA ARG A 223 14.16 22.23 -5.69
C ARG A 223 13.80 21.19 -4.64
N TYR A 224 14.70 20.24 -4.43
CA TYR A 224 14.63 19.31 -3.31
C TYR A 224 14.89 20.02 -1.97
N ILE A 225 14.02 19.75 -1.01
CA ILE A 225 14.12 20.21 0.38
C ILE A 225 13.86 19.04 1.34
N ARG A 226 14.31 19.18 2.58
CA ARG A 226 14.09 18.16 3.62
C ARG A 226 12.90 18.54 4.50
N GLU A 227 12.16 17.53 4.94
CA GLU A 227 11.08 17.67 5.94
C GLU A 227 11.62 17.28 7.33
N PRO A 228 12.17 18.20 8.13
CA PRO A 228 12.83 17.82 9.38
C PRO A 228 11.87 17.26 10.43
N ASN A 229 12.40 16.47 11.36
CA ASN A 229 11.68 15.86 12.49
C ASN A 229 10.50 14.96 12.09
N THR A 230 10.62 14.24 10.98
CA THR A 230 9.60 13.29 10.53
C THR A 230 9.55 12.07 11.44
N ASN A 231 8.34 11.66 11.84
CA ASN A 231 8.13 10.39 12.52
C ASN A 231 8.34 9.24 11.52
N VAL A 232 9.13 8.25 11.91
CA VAL A 232 9.46 7.09 11.08
C VAL A 232 9.31 5.79 11.86
N ALA A 233 8.98 4.72 11.15
CA ALA A 233 9.07 3.36 11.65
C ALA A 233 10.43 2.75 11.25
N LEU A 234 11.04 2.03 12.18
CA LEU A 234 12.33 1.38 12.06
C LEU A 234 12.13 -0.14 12.18
N LYS A 235 12.30 -0.86 11.08
CA LYS A 235 12.26 -2.33 11.08
C LYS A 235 13.69 -2.86 11.17
N TYR A 236 14.07 -3.42 12.32
CA TYR A 236 15.36 -4.07 12.51
C TYR A 236 15.34 -5.47 11.89
N LEU A 237 16.35 -5.77 11.08
CA LEU A 237 16.55 -7.09 10.48
C LEU A 237 17.67 -7.81 11.21
N HIS A 238 17.32 -8.54 12.28
CA HIS A 238 18.28 -9.35 13.02
C HIS A 238 18.70 -10.52 12.14
N SER A 239 19.94 -10.53 11.66
CA SER A 239 20.39 -11.54 10.70
C SER A 239 21.77 -12.10 11.06
N SER A 240 21.85 -13.42 11.21
CA SER A 240 23.06 -14.15 11.58
C SER A 240 23.95 -14.58 10.39
N GLN A 241 23.46 -14.55 9.15
CA GLN A 241 24.27 -14.66 7.92
C GLN A 241 23.46 -14.20 6.67
N ASN A 242 24.11 -13.65 5.65
CA ASN A 242 23.53 -13.12 4.39
C ASN A 242 22.51 -11.96 4.53
N SER A 243 22.73 -11.04 5.48
CA SER A 243 21.82 -9.92 5.80
C SER A 243 21.48 -8.99 4.62
N ILE A 244 22.43 -8.71 3.72
CA ILE A 244 22.25 -7.72 2.64
C ILE A 244 21.31 -8.22 1.55
N GLU A 245 21.41 -9.49 1.14
CA GLU A 245 20.53 -10.04 0.10
C GLU A 245 19.09 -10.14 0.60
N ILE A 246 18.91 -10.56 1.87
CA ILE A 246 17.62 -10.58 2.54
C ILE A 246 17.02 -9.16 2.60
N LEU A 247 17.82 -8.16 3.02
CA LEU A 247 17.40 -6.76 3.07
C LEU A 247 17.00 -6.23 1.70
N THR A 248 17.80 -6.44 0.67
CA THR A 248 17.51 -5.91 -0.68
C THR A 248 16.30 -6.60 -1.31
N ASN A 249 16.11 -7.90 -1.11
CA ASN A 249 14.91 -8.61 -1.54
C ASN A 249 13.67 -8.14 -0.78
N GLU A 250 13.77 -7.91 0.53
CA GLU A 250 12.68 -7.36 1.34
C GLU A 250 12.27 -5.96 0.87
N VAL A 251 13.24 -5.07 0.62
CA VAL A 251 12.98 -3.74 0.05
C VAL A 251 12.30 -3.87 -1.32
N LYS A 252 12.83 -4.72 -2.21
CA LYS A 252 12.24 -4.95 -3.55
C LYS A 252 10.80 -5.47 -3.45
N LYS A 253 10.52 -6.40 -2.52
CA LYS A 253 9.18 -6.95 -2.28
C LYS A 253 8.21 -5.84 -1.86
N GLN A 254 8.60 -5.01 -0.89
CA GLN A 254 7.74 -3.93 -0.37
C GLN A 254 7.54 -2.78 -1.37
N LEU A 255 8.50 -2.55 -2.26
CA LEU A 255 8.38 -1.59 -3.36
C LEU A 255 7.58 -2.11 -4.55
N THR A 256 7.17 -3.38 -4.55
CA THR A 256 6.28 -3.93 -5.57
C THR A 256 4.96 -3.16 -5.52
N SER A 257 4.68 -2.43 -6.59
CA SER A 257 3.58 -1.48 -6.63
C SER A 257 2.27 -2.19 -6.97
N ILE A 258 1.21 -1.94 -6.19
CA ILE A 258 -0.15 -2.32 -6.59
C ILE A 258 -0.62 -1.26 -7.58
N PHE A 259 -0.93 -1.63 -8.83
CA PHE A 259 -1.31 -0.72 -9.92
C PHE A 259 -0.36 0.47 -10.14
N GLY A 260 0.95 0.26 -9.99
CA GLY A 260 1.93 1.34 -10.14
C GLY A 260 2.02 2.28 -8.93
N ARG A 261 1.42 1.92 -7.78
CA ARG A 261 1.45 2.73 -6.54
C ARG A 261 2.09 1.97 -5.37
N GLN A 262 3.01 2.63 -4.68
CA GLN A 262 3.65 2.09 -3.48
C GLN A 262 2.67 2.11 -2.30
N ILE A 263 2.44 0.96 -1.69
CA ILE A 263 1.62 0.82 -0.46
C ILE A 263 2.42 1.31 0.75
N THR A 264 3.71 0.98 0.80
CA THR A 264 4.66 1.42 1.82
C THR A 264 5.66 2.39 1.22
N LYS A 265 5.79 3.53 1.90
CA LYS A 265 6.82 4.51 1.60
C LYS A 265 8.07 4.15 2.39
N ILE A 266 9.08 3.65 1.70
CA ILE A 266 10.39 3.35 2.27
C ILE A 266 11.34 4.52 1.98
N TYR A 267 11.86 5.12 3.03
CA TYR A 267 12.79 6.24 2.91
C TYR A 267 14.23 5.80 2.71
N GLY A 268 14.61 4.63 3.23
CA GLY A 268 16.00 4.25 3.18
C GLY A 268 16.40 3.14 4.12
N ILE A 269 17.72 3.00 4.22
CA ILE A 269 18.39 2.01 5.07
C ILE A 269 19.25 2.75 6.09
N SER A 270 19.27 2.23 7.31
CA SER A 270 20.22 2.60 8.37
C SER A 270 20.89 1.34 8.91
N GLN A 271 21.86 1.51 9.80
CA GLN A 271 22.47 0.40 10.53
C GLN A 271 22.71 0.81 11.98
N ASN A 272 22.29 -0.04 12.91
CA ASN A 272 22.58 0.16 14.31
C ASN A 272 24.10 -0.03 14.55
N PRO A 273 24.82 0.97 15.08
CA PRO A 273 26.27 0.87 15.28
C PRO A 273 26.65 -0.13 16.38
N ASP A 274 25.77 -0.39 17.35
CA ASP A 274 26.01 -1.27 18.48
C ASP A 274 25.76 -2.74 18.13
N THR A 275 24.67 -3.02 17.41
CA THR A 275 24.30 -4.41 17.02
C THR A 275 24.75 -4.80 15.63
N SER A 276 25.16 -3.84 14.80
CA SER A 276 25.40 -4.01 13.36
C SER A 276 24.19 -4.45 12.53
N ASP A 277 22.99 -4.49 13.13
CA ASP A 277 21.76 -4.83 12.41
C ASP A 277 21.40 -3.72 11.41
N TYR A 278 21.02 -4.13 10.20
CA TYR A 278 20.42 -3.22 9.24
C TYR A 278 18.98 -2.89 9.62
N ILE A 279 18.61 -1.64 9.37
CA ILE A 279 17.31 -1.06 9.72
C ILE A 279 16.67 -0.51 8.45
N LEU A 280 15.43 -0.87 8.20
CA LEU A 280 14.61 -0.27 7.15
C LEU A 280 13.82 0.90 7.73
N VAL A 281 13.90 2.09 7.12
CA VAL A 281 13.26 3.31 7.60
C VAL A 281 12.08 3.68 6.71
N GLN A 282 10.89 3.88 7.30
CA GLN A 282 9.62 4.00 6.56
C GLN A 282 8.71 5.10 7.09
N LYS A 283 7.85 5.69 6.24
CA LYS A 283 6.93 6.80 6.62
C LYS A 283 5.83 6.40 7.57
N ASN A 284 5.13 5.33 7.24
CA ASN A 284 4.00 4.85 8.01
C ASN A 284 4.26 3.42 8.39
N PHE A 285 3.75 3.04 9.56
CA PHE A 285 3.52 1.64 9.86
C PHE A 285 2.51 1.10 8.82
N MET A 286 2.96 0.40 7.77
CA MET A 286 2.23 -0.83 7.50
C MET A 286 2.61 -1.73 8.64
N LEU A 287 1.69 -1.73 9.59
CA LEU A 287 1.73 -2.47 10.82
C LEU A 287 2.04 -3.90 10.42
N MET A 288 3.26 -4.33 10.72
CA MET A 288 3.61 -5.73 10.65
C MET A 288 3.12 -6.31 11.97
N SER A 289 2.42 -7.42 11.87
CA SER A 289 2.00 -8.21 13.03
C SER A 289 3.18 -8.60 13.92
N GLY A 290 4.38 -8.63 13.34
CA GLY A 290 5.50 -9.29 13.98
C GLY A 290 5.32 -10.80 13.91
N ASP A 291 4.56 -11.34 12.96
CA ASP A 291 4.58 -12.75 12.60
C ASP A 291 4.72 -12.86 11.09
N LYS A 292 5.79 -13.53 10.63
CA LYS A 292 6.10 -13.62 9.20
C LYS A 292 4.95 -14.22 8.40
N LYS A 293 4.24 -15.21 8.95
CA LYS A 293 3.16 -15.91 8.26
C LYS A 293 1.93 -15.03 8.11
N ILE A 294 1.60 -14.24 9.15
CA ILE A 294 0.54 -13.23 9.08
C ILE A 294 0.93 -12.11 8.12
N ASP A 295 2.17 -11.63 8.18
CA ASP A 295 2.66 -10.55 7.33
C ASP A 295 2.70 -10.97 5.85
N ASP A 296 3.14 -12.20 5.56
CA ASP A 296 3.09 -12.78 4.23
C ASP A 296 1.64 -12.93 3.73
N PHE A 297 0.71 -13.31 4.60
CA PHE A 297 -0.72 -13.39 4.27
C PHE A 297 -1.36 -12.02 4.00
N ILE A 298 -1.09 -11.02 4.84
CA ILE A 298 -1.52 -9.63 4.63
C ILE A 298 -1.01 -9.14 3.27
N GLN A 299 0.27 -9.35 2.97
CA GLN A 299 0.85 -8.97 1.68
C GLN A 299 0.21 -9.73 0.51
N GLU A 300 -0.06 -11.02 0.64
CA GLU A 300 -0.76 -11.81 -0.38
C GLU A 300 -2.14 -11.21 -0.71
N ILE A 301 -2.88 -10.76 0.30
CA ILE A 301 -4.19 -10.11 0.13
C ILE A 301 -4.04 -8.75 -0.52
N GLN A 302 -3.12 -7.93 -0.03
CA GLN A 302 -2.87 -6.60 -0.58
C GLN A 302 -2.55 -6.71 -2.07
N LEU A 303 -1.71 -7.65 -2.49
CA LEU A 303 -1.38 -7.87 -3.91
C LEU A 303 -2.58 -8.26 -4.79
N LYS A 304 -3.69 -8.73 -4.20
CA LYS A 304 -4.93 -9.08 -4.92
C LYS A 304 -5.92 -7.92 -5.05
N ILE A 305 -5.68 -6.78 -4.38
CA ILE A 305 -6.50 -5.57 -4.54
C ILE A 305 -6.57 -5.26 -6.04
N ASN A 306 -7.77 -4.98 -6.55
CA ASN A 306 -7.99 -4.72 -7.97
C ASN A 306 -8.79 -3.46 -8.31
N ASP A 307 -9.28 -2.76 -7.29
CA ASP A 307 -10.01 -1.50 -7.41
C ASP A 307 -9.49 -0.48 -6.37
N TYR A 308 -9.53 0.80 -6.72
CA TYR A 308 -9.15 1.90 -5.83
C TYR A 308 -10.13 2.12 -4.67
N ASN A 309 -11.35 1.60 -4.81
CA ASN A 309 -12.35 1.58 -3.74
C ASN A 309 -12.17 0.40 -2.76
N ASP A 310 -11.22 -0.51 -3.04
CA ASP A 310 -10.95 -1.63 -2.14
C ASP A 310 -10.26 -1.12 -0.87
N VAL A 311 -10.75 -1.58 0.28
CA VAL A 311 -10.13 -1.30 1.58
C VAL A 311 -8.82 -2.08 1.67
N VAL A 312 -7.74 -1.41 2.09
CA VAL A 312 -6.45 -2.07 2.31
C VAL A 312 -6.54 -2.96 3.54
N PHE A 313 -6.33 -4.26 3.34
CA PHE A 313 -6.22 -5.22 4.45
C PHE A 313 -4.87 -5.06 5.16
N GLU A 314 -4.86 -4.92 6.48
CA GLU A 314 -3.64 -4.64 7.24
C GLU A 314 -3.63 -5.24 8.67
N TRP A 315 -2.48 -5.19 9.35
CA TRP A 315 -2.46 -5.38 10.80
C TRP A 315 -2.96 -4.12 11.48
N ILE A 316 -3.70 -4.25 12.57
CA ILE A 316 -4.24 -3.13 13.35
C ILE A 316 -3.84 -3.37 14.81
N PRO A 317 -2.98 -2.53 15.42
CA PRO A 317 -2.65 -2.60 16.82
C PRO A 317 -3.88 -2.53 17.68
N TYR A 318 -3.93 -3.37 18.71
CA TYR A 318 -5.08 -3.42 19.60
C TYR A 318 -5.36 -2.09 20.31
N ASN A 319 -4.34 -1.28 20.57
CA ASN A 319 -4.49 0.05 21.18
C ASN A 319 -5.21 1.10 20.30
N GLN A 320 -5.50 0.75 19.05
CA GLN A 320 -6.28 1.56 18.11
C GLN A 320 -7.79 1.44 18.34
N PHE A 321 -8.23 0.46 19.12
CA PHE A 321 -9.63 0.25 19.46
C PHE A 321 -9.99 0.95 20.77
N ASN A 322 -11.10 1.68 20.76
CA ASN A 322 -11.77 2.27 21.91
C ASN A 322 -13.17 1.67 22.05
N GLU A 323 -13.80 1.89 23.21
CA GLU A 323 -15.23 1.58 23.41
C GLU A 323 -15.52 0.10 23.06
N ILE A 324 -14.65 -0.80 23.53
CA ILE A 324 -14.77 -2.22 23.22
C ILE A 324 -15.89 -2.83 24.06
N GLU A 325 -16.95 -3.32 23.42
CA GLU A 325 -18.10 -3.94 24.09
C GLU A 325 -18.36 -5.34 23.54
N GLU A 326 -18.62 -6.32 24.41
CA GLU A 326 -18.96 -7.68 23.98
C GLU A 326 -20.39 -7.71 23.45
N ILE A 327 -20.56 -8.17 22.20
CA ILE A 327 -21.86 -8.25 21.53
C ILE A 327 -22.46 -9.66 21.66
N GLY A 328 -21.61 -10.70 21.69
CA GLY A 328 -22.08 -12.07 21.87
C GLY A 328 -21.03 -13.13 21.56
N LYS A 329 -21.37 -14.39 21.87
CA LYS A 329 -20.51 -15.56 21.67
C LYS A 329 -21.15 -16.50 20.67
N ASN A 330 -20.41 -16.84 19.61
CA ASN A 330 -20.87 -17.77 18.58
C ASN A 330 -20.61 -19.22 19.01
N THR A 331 -19.39 -19.50 19.44
CA THR A 331 -18.98 -20.81 19.93
C THR A 331 -18.03 -20.63 21.11
N ASN A 332 -17.61 -21.74 21.74
CA ASN A 332 -16.57 -21.69 22.77
C ASN A 332 -15.23 -21.12 22.25
N SER A 333 -15.04 -21.01 20.93
CA SER A 333 -13.80 -20.53 20.30
C SER A 333 -13.92 -19.15 19.65
N ILE A 334 -15.11 -18.52 19.60
CA ILE A 334 -15.30 -17.22 18.93
C ILE A 334 -16.22 -16.30 19.73
N THR A 335 -15.69 -15.13 20.09
CA THR A 335 -16.45 -14.03 20.71
C THR A 335 -16.43 -12.79 19.81
N MET A 336 -17.56 -12.10 19.73
CA MET A 336 -17.72 -10.88 18.94
C MET A 336 -17.76 -9.65 19.85
N TYR A 337 -17.03 -8.61 19.47
CA TYR A 337 -17.06 -7.30 20.12
C TYR A 337 -17.35 -6.19 19.10
N SER A 338 -17.92 -5.07 19.55
CA SER A 338 -17.91 -3.78 18.84
C SER A 338 -16.75 -2.95 19.36
N ALA A 339 -16.23 -2.07 18.52
CA ALA A 339 -15.23 -1.09 18.93
C ALA A 339 -15.20 0.10 17.98
N VAL A 340 -14.63 1.21 18.45
CA VAL A 340 -14.27 2.37 17.61
C VAL A 340 -12.79 2.27 17.23
N TRP A 341 -12.51 2.13 15.93
CA TRP A 341 -11.16 2.19 15.38
C TRP A 341 -10.77 3.65 15.10
N LYS A 342 -9.82 4.19 15.89
CA LYS A 342 -9.43 5.61 15.87
C LYS A 342 -8.86 6.08 14.54
N ASP A 343 -7.94 5.30 13.98
CA ASP A 343 -7.22 5.67 12.75
C ASP A 343 -8.05 5.42 11.49
N GLY A 344 -9.11 4.60 11.56
CA GLY A 344 -9.95 4.30 10.42
C GLY A 344 -9.25 3.57 9.27
N ARG A 345 -10.02 3.34 8.19
CA ARG A 345 -9.56 2.58 7.02
C ARG A 345 -8.50 3.34 6.24
N LEU A 346 -7.56 2.61 5.65
CA LEU A 346 -6.65 3.17 4.67
C LEU A 346 -7.30 3.11 3.27
N LEU A 347 -7.60 4.28 2.70
CA LEU A 347 -8.28 4.44 1.42
C LEU A 347 -7.42 5.20 0.42
N TYR A 348 -7.57 4.90 -0.86
CA TYR A 348 -6.83 5.62 -1.90
C TYR A 348 -7.46 6.98 -2.19
N ASN A 349 -6.69 8.06 -2.01
CA ASN A 349 -7.14 9.40 -2.36
C ASN A 349 -6.73 9.77 -3.79
N TYR A 350 -7.72 9.87 -4.69
CA TYR A 350 -7.50 10.23 -6.09
C TYR A 350 -6.94 11.64 -6.30
N GLN A 351 -7.29 12.59 -5.43
CA GLN A 351 -6.85 13.97 -5.57
C GLN A 351 -5.36 14.13 -5.28
N TYR A 352 -4.87 13.45 -4.23
CA TYR A 352 -3.48 13.55 -3.79
C TYR A 352 -2.61 12.39 -4.24
N GLN A 353 -3.20 11.46 -4.97
CA GLN A 353 -2.56 10.27 -5.52
C GLN A 353 -1.85 9.35 -4.51
N HIS A 354 -2.25 9.34 -3.24
CA HIS A 354 -1.69 8.46 -2.21
C HIS A 354 -2.78 7.94 -1.27
N TYR A 355 -2.43 6.91 -0.49
CA TYR A 355 -3.33 6.35 0.52
C TYR A 355 -3.42 7.27 1.74
N THR A 356 -4.65 7.55 2.18
CA THR A 356 -4.95 8.36 3.37
C THR A 356 -5.85 7.58 4.32
N ARG A 357 -5.70 7.85 5.62
CA ARG A 357 -6.60 7.32 6.65
C ARG A 357 -7.95 8.03 6.58
N ASP A 358 -9.02 7.26 6.74
CA ASP A 358 -10.37 7.77 7.00
C ASP A 358 -10.45 8.39 8.41
N SER A 359 -11.62 8.94 8.76
CA SER A 359 -11.94 9.27 10.14
C SER A 359 -12.18 8.01 10.99
N SER A 360 -12.30 8.18 12.30
CA SER A 360 -12.61 7.07 13.21
C SER A 360 -13.90 6.37 12.78
N ILE A 361 -13.88 5.04 12.69
CA ILE A 361 -15.05 4.25 12.31
C ILE A 361 -15.39 3.20 13.36
N GLU A 362 -16.66 2.81 13.42
CA GLU A 362 -17.08 1.65 14.21
C GLU A 362 -16.73 0.36 13.44
N VAL A 363 -16.19 -0.62 14.15
CA VAL A 363 -15.76 -1.92 13.62
C VAL A 363 -16.27 -3.05 14.49
N SER A 364 -16.40 -4.23 13.89
CA SER A 364 -16.64 -5.46 14.63
C SER A 364 -15.33 -6.23 14.78
N LEU A 365 -15.08 -6.73 15.98
CA LEU A 365 -13.89 -7.51 16.34
C LEU A 365 -14.30 -8.96 16.58
N ARG A 366 -13.93 -9.85 15.67
CA ARG A 366 -14.13 -11.29 15.81
C ARG A 366 -12.92 -11.91 16.48
N CYS A 367 -13.00 -12.11 17.79
CA CYS A 367 -11.93 -12.65 18.63
C CYS A 367 -11.95 -14.18 18.58
N LEU A 368 -10.81 -14.77 18.21
CA LEU A 368 -10.62 -16.20 18.04
C LEU A 368 -9.88 -16.76 19.27
N HIS A 369 -10.62 -17.45 20.13
CA HIS A 369 -10.09 -18.04 21.36
C HIS A 369 -9.35 -19.35 21.07
N ASN A 370 -8.07 -19.32 21.42
CA ASN A 370 -7.06 -20.38 21.46
C ASN A 370 -7.49 -21.80 20.96
N SER A 371 -7.14 -22.11 19.72
CA SER A 371 -7.05 -23.48 19.19
C SER A 371 -5.59 -23.83 18.88
N GLU A 372 -5.19 -25.09 19.04
CA GLU A 372 -3.88 -25.58 18.57
C GLU A 372 -3.75 -25.24 17.07
N ASN A 373 -2.70 -24.50 16.69
CA ASN A 373 -2.47 -23.85 15.37
C ASN A 373 -3.27 -22.55 15.11
N SER A 374 -3.27 -21.61 16.07
CA SER A 374 -4.00 -20.34 16.02
C SER A 374 -3.79 -19.48 14.76
N ILE A 375 -2.58 -19.44 14.18
CA ILE A 375 -2.30 -18.63 12.97
C ILE A 375 -2.90 -19.27 11.71
N ASP A 376 -2.80 -20.59 11.55
CA ASP A 376 -3.42 -21.28 10.42
C ASP A 376 -4.95 -21.18 10.49
N PHE A 377 -5.50 -21.33 11.69
CA PHE A 377 -6.90 -21.13 11.95
C PHE A 377 -7.34 -19.70 11.57
N LEU A 378 -6.63 -18.68 12.06
CA LEU A 378 -6.86 -17.28 11.71
C LEU A 378 -6.85 -17.03 10.19
N ILE A 379 -5.83 -17.54 9.49
CA ILE A 379 -5.70 -17.36 8.03
C ILE A 379 -6.84 -18.05 7.29
N ASN A 380 -7.21 -19.27 7.70
CA ASN A 380 -8.33 -19.99 7.10
C ASN A 380 -9.65 -19.27 7.35
N GLU A 381 -9.87 -18.75 8.56
CA GLU A 381 -11.04 -17.92 8.88
C GLU A 381 -11.06 -16.64 8.03
N ALA A 382 -9.95 -15.92 7.91
CA ALA A 382 -9.88 -14.73 7.06
C ALA A 382 -10.20 -15.05 5.59
N LYS A 383 -9.70 -16.18 5.07
CA LYS A 383 -9.96 -16.65 3.69
C LYS A 383 -11.42 -16.91 3.38
N LYS A 384 -12.27 -17.23 4.37
CA LYS A 384 -13.72 -17.36 4.17
C LYS A 384 -14.37 -16.04 3.73
N TYR A 385 -13.87 -14.91 4.23
CA TYR A 385 -14.48 -13.59 4.01
C TYR A 385 -13.79 -12.75 2.92
N LEU A 386 -12.55 -13.06 2.57
CA LEU A 386 -11.80 -12.35 1.53
C LEU A 386 -12.48 -12.27 0.15
N PRO A 387 -13.27 -13.25 -0.33
CA PRO A 387 -14.04 -13.10 -1.57
C PRO A 387 -15.07 -11.97 -1.53
N LYS A 388 -15.46 -11.51 -0.33
CA LYS A 388 -16.46 -10.44 -0.12
C LYS A 388 -15.75 -9.09 0.06
N LYS A 389 -15.77 -8.26 -0.98
CA LYS A 389 -15.16 -6.92 -0.93
C LYS A 389 -15.73 -6.08 0.23
N GLY A 390 -14.84 -5.42 0.98
CA GLY A 390 -15.23 -4.45 2.03
C GLY A 390 -15.72 -5.05 3.36
N VAL A 391 -15.63 -6.38 3.54
CA VAL A 391 -16.04 -7.07 4.78
C VAL A 391 -14.92 -7.08 5.83
N LEU A 392 -13.69 -7.40 5.41
CA LEU A 392 -12.53 -7.47 6.28
C LEU A 392 -11.63 -6.24 6.09
N PHE A 393 -11.23 -5.63 7.19
CA PHE A 393 -10.28 -4.51 7.20
C PHE A 393 -8.89 -4.94 7.64
N GLY A 394 -8.79 -5.99 8.46
CA GLY A 394 -7.48 -6.38 8.94
C GLY A 394 -7.49 -7.46 10.02
N ILE A 395 -6.31 -7.62 10.61
CA ILE A 395 -6.03 -8.54 11.71
C ILE A 395 -5.49 -7.73 12.88
N SER A 396 -5.88 -8.08 14.09
CA SER A 396 -5.29 -7.58 15.33
C SER A 396 -4.97 -8.77 16.24
N GLN A 397 -4.26 -8.51 17.35
CA GLN A 397 -4.10 -9.46 18.44
C GLN A 397 -4.30 -8.74 19.77
N ASN A 398 -5.10 -9.33 20.65
CA ASN A 398 -5.26 -8.84 22.00
C ASN A 398 -3.96 -9.09 22.79
N PRO A 399 -3.26 -8.07 23.31
CA PRO A 399 -2.00 -8.25 24.02
C PRO A 399 -2.16 -8.94 25.38
N ASP A 400 -3.35 -8.89 25.98
CA ASP A 400 -3.63 -9.47 27.30
C ASP A 400 -3.95 -10.96 27.20
N THR A 401 -4.71 -11.37 26.17
CA THR A 401 -5.12 -12.78 25.98
C THR A 401 -4.29 -13.53 24.94
N ASN A 402 -3.54 -12.81 24.10
CA ASN A 402 -2.88 -13.29 22.87
C ASN A 402 -3.83 -13.83 21.79
N ASP A 403 -5.15 -13.66 21.95
CA ASP A 403 -6.12 -14.09 20.95
C ASP A 403 -6.02 -13.21 19.70
N TYR A 404 -6.09 -13.85 18.54
CA TYR A 404 -6.15 -13.12 17.28
C TYR A 404 -7.56 -12.63 16.99
N ILE A 405 -7.64 -11.47 16.35
CA ILE A 405 -8.89 -10.76 16.08
C ILE A 405 -8.96 -10.49 14.58
N LEU A 406 -10.08 -10.85 13.95
CA LEU A 406 -10.41 -10.36 12.63
C LEU A 406 -11.22 -9.06 12.77
N VAL A 407 -10.73 -8.00 12.13
CA VAL A 407 -11.35 -6.68 12.16
C VAL A 407 -12.21 -6.52 10.93
N GLN A 408 -13.50 -6.31 11.16
CA GLN A 408 -14.53 -6.35 10.14
C GLN A 408 -15.37 -5.09 10.14
N ASN A 409 -16.02 -4.86 9.01
CA ASN A 409 -16.96 -3.78 8.83
C ASN A 409 -18.20 -3.98 9.72
N ASN A 410 -18.61 -2.92 10.44
CA ASN A 410 -19.74 -2.96 11.36
C ASN A 410 -21.11 -2.74 10.69
N PHE A 411 -21.18 -2.54 9.36
CA PHE A 411 -22.45 -2.24 8.68
C PHE A 411 -23.57 -3.26 8.95
N MET A 412 -23.22 -4.50 9.27
CA MET A 412 -24.17 -5.55 9.60
C MET A 412 -24.09 -5.76 11.11
N ASN A 413 -24.95 -5.09 11.89
CA ASN A 413 -24.96 -5.17 13.35
C ASN A 413 -24.97 -6.65 13.82
N LEU A 414 -23.80 -7.15 14.25
CA LEU A 414 -23.52 -8.59 14.21
C LEU A 414 -24.20 -9.39 15.33
N ALA A 415 -24.79 -8.72 16.31
CA ALA A 415 -25.65 -9.34 17.32
C ALA A 415 -26.72 -10.23 16.68
N ASN A 416 -27.19 -9.85 15.49
CA ASN A 416 -28.27 -10.54 14.81
C ASN A 416 -27.80 -11.73 13.97
N PHE A 417 -26.50 -12.05 13.87
CA PHE A 417 -26.03 -13.23 13.14
C PHE A 417 -25.67 -14.40 14.03
N ILE A 418 -25.68 -14.22 15.35
CA ILE A 418 -25.15 -15.21 16.28
C ILE A 418 -26.27 -16.16 16.68
N SER A 419 -26.41 -17.28 15.96
CA SER A 419 -27.34 -18.36 16.34
C SER A 419 -26.76 -19.31 17.38
N GLY A 420 -25.44 -19.27 17.59
CA GLY A 420 -24.70 -20.31 18.32
C GLY A 420 -24.30 -21.49 17.43
N ASN A 421 -24.54 -21.41 16.13
CA ASN A 421 -24.20 -22.43 15.14
C ASN A 421 -23.47 -21.82 13.93
N GLU A 422 -22.17 -22.07 13.83
CA GLU A 422 -21.29 -21.53 12.78
C GLU A 422 -21.87 -21.72 11.36
N LYS A 423 -22.49 -22.86 11.08
CA LYS A 423 -23.02 -23.17 9.76
C LYS A 423 -24.27 -22.35 9.42
N ILE A 424 -25.09 -22.01 10.41
CA ILE A 424 -26.23 -21.11 10.23
C ILE A 424 -25.72 -19.69 10.04
N ASP A 425 -24.76 -19.27 10.86
CA ASP A 425 -24.24 -17.90 10.84
C ASP A 425 -23.53 -17.59 9.50
N ASP A 426 -22.73 -18.53 8.99
CA ASP A 426 -22.11 -18.46 7.66
C ASP A 426 -23.17 -18.37 6.54
N PHE A 427 -24.25 -19.14 6.66
CA PHE A 427 -25.36 -19.12 5.70
C PHE A 427 -26.13 -17.79 5.74
N ILE A 428 -26.41 -17.25 6.93
CA ILE A 428 -27.08 -15.96 7.06
C ILE A 428 -26.21 -14.85 6.43
N GLN A 429 -24.89 -14.90 6.64
CA GLN A 429 -23.97 -13.96 5.98
C GLN A 429 -23.86 -14.15 4.46
N GLU A 430 -24.06 -15.36 3.93
CA GLU A 430 -24.16 -15.62 2.48
C GLU A 430 -25.41 -14.93 1.90
N MET A 431 -26.52 -15.00 2.61
CA MET A 431 -27.82 -14.48 2.18
C MET A 431 -27.93 -12.95 2.17
N ASN A 432 -27.01 -12.22 2.81
CA ASN A 432 -27.05 -10.75 2.93
C ASN A 432 -26.26 -9.99 1.87
N ASN A 433 -25.66 -10.69 0.90
CA ASN A 433 -24.91 -10.02 -0.15
C ASN A 433 -25.89 -9.25 -1.06
N HIS A 434 -25.86 -7.91 -1.00
CA HIS A 434 -26.67 -6.97 -1.81
C HIS A 434 -28.17 -6.86 -1.47
N LYS A 435 -28.56 -6.88 -0.19
CA LYS A 435 -29.95 -6.65 0.23
C LYS A 435 -30.20 -5.30 0.89
N ASP A 436 -31.36 -4.73 0.56
CA ASP A 436 -31.93 -3.58 1.29
C ASP A 436 -32.49 -3.97 2.66
N VAL A 437 -32.82 -5.25 2.88
CA VAL A 437 -33.31 -5.77 4.17
C VAL A 437 -32.42 -6.93 4.62
N VAL A 438 -31.89 -6.83 5.83
CA VAL A 438 -30.98 -7.83 6.40
C VAL A 438 -31.76 -9.10 6.76
N PHE A 439 -31.29 -10.23 6.23
CA PHE A 439 -31.67 -11.56 6.63
C PHE A 439 -30.89 -11.93 7.90
N GLU A 440 -31.54 -12.25 9.02
CA GLU A 440 -30.83 -12.40 10.29
C GLU A 440 -31.29 -13.58 11.15
N TRP A 441 -30.51 -13.91 12.17
CA TRP A 441 -30.95 -14.75 13.28
C TRP A 441 -31.79 -13.90 14.23
N ILE A 442 -33.02 -14.35 14.48
CA ILE A 442 -33.98 -13.64 15.32
C ILE A 442 -34.18 -14.48 16.58
N PRO A 443 -33.76 -14.01 17.76
CA PRO A 443 -34.03 -14.73 19.01
C PRO A 443 -35.54 -14.93 19.19
N TYR A 444 -35.94 -16.12 19.65
CA TYR A 444 -37.36 -16.47 19.74
C TYR A 444 -38.15 -15.55 20.69
N ASP A 445 -37.49 -14.98 21.70
CA ASP A 445 -38.09 -14.02 22.64
C ASP A 445 -38.49 -12.67 22.01
N GLN A 446 -38.10 -12.45 20.75
CA GLN A 446 -38.47 -11.27 19.97
C GLN A 446 -39.89 -11.35 19.39
N PHE A 447 -40.55 -12.49 19.48
CA PHE A 447 -41.90 -12.71 18.96
C PHE A 447 -42.94 -12.66 20.09
N ASP A 448 -43.89 -11.74 19.98
CA ASP A 448 -45.11 -11.69 20.80
C ASP A 448 -46.33 -12.13 19.97
N GLU A 449 -47.43 -12.43 20.66
CA GLU A 449 -48.74 -12.72 20.04
C GLU A 449 -48.66 -13.80 18.95
N ILE A 450 -47.96 -14.91 19.26
CA ILE A 450 -47.83 -16.04 18.33
C ILE A 450 -49.17 -16.76 18.23
N GLU A 451 -49.82 -16.70 17.06
CA GLU A 451 -51.09 -17.35 16.80
C GLU A 451 -51.02 -18.28 15.58
N GLU A 452 -51.69 -19.42 15.67
CA GLU A 452 -51.78 -20.43 14.61
C GLU A 452 -52.85 -20.05 13.59
N ILE A 453 -52.52 -20.18 12.31
CA ILE A 453 -53.46 -20.02 11.20
C ILE A 453 -53.77 -21.43 10.67
N ASP A 454 -54.99 -21.89 10.91
CA ASP A 454 -55.45 -23.15 10.33
C ASP A 454 -55.69 -22.96 8.83
N ASN A 455 -54.83 -23.56 8.00
CA ASN A 455 -54.87 -23.41 6.54
C ASN A 455 -54.58 -24.75 5.85
N ASP A 456 -55.64 -25.55 5.64
CA ASP A 456 -55.67 -26.73 4.75
C ASP A 456 -54.43 -27.65 4.83
N GLY A 457 -53.94 -27.93 6.04
CA GLY A 457 -52.83 -28.87 6.28
C GLY A 457 -51.41 -28.27 6.26
N LEU A 458 -51.26 -26.95 6.19
CA LEU A 458 -50.00 -26.23 6.40
C LEU A 458 -50.10 -25.37 7.67
N THR A 459 -49.45 -25.80 8.75
CA THR A 459 -49.37 -25.02 9.99
C THR A 459 -48.45 -23.81 9.81
N VAL A 460 -49.04 -22.64 9.59
CA VAL A 460 -48.33 -21.35 9.52
C VAL A 460 -48.79 -20.49 10.68
N TYR A 461 -47.87 -19.84 11.37
CA TYR A 461 -48.18 -18.94 12.47
C TYR A 461 -47.90 -17.51 12.05
N TYR A 462 -48.48 -16.55 12.77
CA TYR A 462 -48.06 -15.16 12.71
C TYR A 462 -47.61 -14.69 14.09
N ALA A 463 -46.78 -13.65 14.12
CA ALA A 463 -46.31 -13.04 15.34
C ALA A 463 -46.01 -11.55 15.14
N ILE A 464 -45.95 -10.82 16.25
CA ILE A 464 -45.40 -9.47 16.30
C ILE A 464 -43.91 -9.58 16.63
N TRP A 465 -43.06 -9.16 15.70
CA TRP A 465 -41.63 -9.04 15.93
C TRP A 465 -41.32 -7.67 16.56
N LYS A 466 -40.91 -7.66 17.85
CA LYS A 466 -40.69 -6.45 18.68
C LYS A 466 -39.77 -5.42 18.03
N ASN A 467 -38.61 -5.87 17.56
CA ASN A 467 -37.55 -4.99 17.10
C ASN A 467 -37.58 -4.70 15.59
N GLY A 468 -38.47 -5.35 14.84
CA GLY A 468 -38.61 -5.17 13.40
C GLY A 468 -37.36 -5.52 12.57
N PRO A 469 -37.45 -5.59 11.24
CA PRO A 469 -36.30 -5.85 10.37
C PRO A 469 -35.26 -4.73 10.39
N LEU A 470 -34.00 -5.10 10.19
CA LEU A 470 -32.91 -4.15 9.95
C LEU A 470 -32.85 -3.84 8.46
N CYS A 471 -33.00 -2.55 8.10
CA CYS A 471 -33.10 -2.10 6.70
C CYS A 471 -31.98 -1.11 6.35
N TYR A 472 -31.47 -1.20 5.13
CA TYR A 472 -30.55 -0.24 4.54
C TYR A 472 -31.29 1.04 4.14
N VAL A 473 -30.77 2.19 4.53
CA VAL A 473 -31.33 3.50 4.14
C VAL A 473 -30.32 4.22 3.26
N GLY A 474 -30.39 3.96 1.95
CA GLY A 474 -29.58 4.66 0.94
C GLY A 474 -30.06 6.10 0.72
N TRP A 475 -29.13 6.96 0.29
CA TRP A 475 -29.25 8.33 -0.23
C TRP A 475 -28.58 9.46 0.58
N ASN A 476 -28.30 9.31 1.89
CA ASN A 476 -27.58 10.37 2.64
C ASN A 476 -26.68 9.92 3.81
N PHE A 477 -26.79 8.67 4.29
CA PHE A 477 -26.15 8.28 5.56
C PHE A 477 -25.42 6.93 5.55
N ASP A 478 -25.48 6.15 4.46
CA ASP A 478 -24.89 4.80 4.33
C ASP A 478 -24.97 3.99 5.63
N ARG A 479 -26.20 3.82 6.17
CA ARG A 479 -26.42 3.16 7.46
C ARG A 479 -27.64 2.26 7.46
N TYR A 480 -27.61 1.27 8.36
CA TYR A 480 -28.76 0.40 8.63
C TYR A 480 -29.55 0.93 9.83
N THR A 481 -30.87 0.88 9.73
CA THR A 481 -31.77 1.26 10.82
C THR A 481 -32.80 0.17 11.06
N ARG A 482 -33.09 -0.13 12.33
CA ARG A 482 -34.18 -1.03 12.72
C ARG A 482 -35.51 -0.35 12.39
N ASP A 483 -36.38 -1.06 11.69
CA ASP A 483 -37.79 -0.70 11.55
C ASP A 483 -38.49 -0.83 12.92
N SER A 484 -39.67 -0.24 13.05
CA SER A 484 -40.55 -0.46 14.20
C SER A 484 -41.07 -1.91 14.24
N SER A 485 -41.70 -2.28 15.36
CA SER A 485 -42.33 -3.59 15.54
C SER A 485 -43.19 -3.98 14.34
N LYS A 486 -43.03 -5.20 13.83
CA LYS A 486 -43.62 -5.63 12.56
C LYS A 486 -44.30 -6.99 12.65
N MET A 487 -45.44 -7.12 11.99
CA MET A 487 -46.10 -8.41 11.85
C MET A 487 -45.33 -9.29 10.86
N VAL A 488 -45.02 -10.52 11.27
CA VAL A 488 -44.27 -11.50 10.48
C VAL A 488 -45.01 -12.82 10.47
N GLY A 489 -44.76 -13.62 9.43
CA GLY A 489 -45.18 -15.01 9.45
C GLY A 489 -44.06 -15.93 9.87
N LEU A 490 -44.42 -16.98 10.60
CA LEU A 490 -43.52 -17.99 11.11
C LEU A 490 -43.89 -19.33 10.50
N LYS A 491 -42.99 -19.89 9.69
CA LYS A 491 -43.11 -21.25 9.17
C LYS A 491 -42.20 -22.17 9.96
N TYR A 492 -42.82 -23.05 10.75
CA TYR A 492 -42.08 -24.08 11.48
C TYR A 492 -41.64 -25.18 10.52
N LEU A 493 -40.36 -25.51 10.58
CA LEU A 493 -39.77 -26.56 9.77
C LEU A 493 -39.77 -27.86 10.57
N TYR A 494 -40.92 -28.52 10.59
CA TYR A 494 -41.08 -29.83 11.21
C TYR A 494 -40.40 -30.89 10.32
N ASN A 495 -39.20 -31.33 10.70
CA ASN A 495 -38.56 -32.43 10.00
C ASN A 495 -37.89 -33.40 10.99
N SER A 496 -37.99 -34.70 10.71
CA SER A 496 -37.61 -35.81 11.60
C SER A 496 -36.10 -35.96 11.87
N LEU A 497 -35.27 -35.01 11.41
CA LEU A 497 -33.81 -35.06 11.51
C LEU A 497 -33.17 -33.81 12.15
N ASN A 498 -33.89 -32.70 12.36
CA ASN A 498 -33.38 -31.44 12.96
C ASN A 498 -31.95 -31.04 12.52
N SER A 499 -31.59 -31.31 11.26
CA SER A 499 -30.24 -31.01 10.75
C SER A 499 -30.18 -29.62 10.12
N VAL A 500 -29.08 -28.91 10.37
CA VAL A 500 -28.81 -27.59 9.77
C VAL A 500 -28.79 -27.67 8.24
N ASP A 501 -28.37 -28.80 7.67
CA ASP A 501 -28.41 -29.04 6.22
C ASP A 501 -29.82 -29.05 5.65
N SER A 502 -30.77 -29.68 6.36
CA SER A 502 -32.16 -29.69 5.95
C SER A 502 -32.77 -28.28 6.00
N LEU A 503 -32.41 -27.50 7.03
CA LEU A 503 -32.81 -26.10 7.15
C LEU A 503 -32.30 -25.29 5.96
N ILE A 504 -30.99 -25.30 5.69
CA ILE A 504 -30.38 -24.51 4.61
C ILE A 504 -31.00 -24.87 3.25
N ASN A 505 -31.18 -26.16 2.97
CA ASN A 505 -31.79 -26.62 1.71
C ASN A 505 -33.24 -26.17 1.57
N GLU A 506 -33.99 -26.08 2.68
CA GLU A 506 -35.35 -25.57 2.66
C GLU A 506 -35.38 -24.06 2.45
N VAL A 507 -34.55 -23.29 3.18
CA VAL A 507 -34.47 -21.83 3.02
C VAL A 507 -34.08 -21.42 1.60
N LYS A 508 -33.18 -22.18 0.95
CA LYS A 508 -32.78 -21.94 -0.45
C LYS A 508 -33.91 -22.09 -1.48
N LYS A 509 -35.07 -22.64 -1.12
CA LYS A 509 -36.24 -22.75 -2.02
C LYS A 509 -37.02 -21.45 -2.15
N TYR A 510 -36.83 -20.49 -1.25
CA TYR A 510 -37.59 -19.24 -1.21
C TYR A 510 -36.85 -18.09 -1.87
N SER A 511 -37.60 -17.12 -2.39
CA SER A 511 -37.03 -15.86 -2.85
C SER A 511 -36.40 -15.10 -1.68
N THR A 512 -35.21 -14.55 -1.90
CA THR A 512 -34.45 -13.81 -0.91
C THR A 512 -35.15 -12.54 -0.40
N TYR A 513 -36.13 -12.02 -1.15
CA TYR A 513 -36.95 -10.86 -0.80
C TYR A 513 -38.15 -11.18 0.12
N ASP A 514 -38.43 -12.46 0.36
CA ASP A 514 -39.62 -12.91 1.10
C ASP A 514 -39.35 -13.25 2.57
N MET A 515 -38.11 -13.06 3.00
CA MET A 515 -37.60 -13.59 4.25
C MET A 515 -36.88 -12.52 5.05
N TYR A 516 -37.18 -12.47 6.35
CA TYR A 516 -36.48 -11.64 7.31
C TYR A 516 -35.38 -12.40 8.05
N GLY A 517 -35.48 -13.72 8.17
CA GLY A 517 -34.50 -14.44 8.96
C GLY A 517 -34.87 -15.86 9.35
N ILE A 518 -34.07 -16.40 10.25
CA ILE A 518 -34.24 -17.71 10.88
C ILE A 518 -34.36 -17.50 12.38
N SER A 519 -35.22 -18.30 13.03
CA SER A 519 -35.28 -18.42 14.48
C SER A 519 -35.27 -19.90 14.85
N GLN A 520 -35.10 -20.21 16.14
CA GLN A 520 -35.32 -21.55 16.67
C GLN A 520 -36.20 -21.48 17.90
N ASN A 521 -37.24 -22.29 17.95
CA ASN A 521 -38.08 -22.40 19.12
C ASN A 521 -37.30 -23.15 20.22
N PRO A 522 -37.07 -22.55 21.40
CA PRO A 522 -36.24 -23.13 22.46
C PRO A 522 -36.88 -24.36 23.12
N ASP A 523 -38.21 -24.47 23.11
CA ASP A 523 -38.93 -25.58 23.75
C ASP A 523 -38.95 -26.83 22.86
N THR A 524 -39.06 -26.64 21.54
CA THR A 524 -39.20 -27.73 20.57
C THR A 524 -37.95 -28.01 19.75
N ASN A 525 -36.95 -27.12 19.82
CA ASN A 525 -35.76 -27.08 18.96
C ASN A 525 -36.03 -26.99 17.45
N ASN A 526 -37.29 -26.77 17.05
CA ASN A 526 -37.66 -26.62 15.64
C ASN A 526 -37.15 -25.28 15.12
N TYR A 527 -36.51 -25.31 13.95
CA TYR A 527 -36.18 -24.08 13.24
C TYR A 527 -37.43 -23.46 12.64
N ILE A 528 -37.45 -22.14 12.63
CA ILE A 528 -38.54 -21.30 12.14
C ILE A 528 -37.97 -20.40 11.05
N LEU A 529 -38.63 -20.40 9.89
CA LEU A 529 -38.38 -19.42 8.85
C LEU A 529 -39.30 -18.21 9.06
N VAL A 530 -38.71 -17.01 9.13
CA VAL A 530 -39.42 -15.75 9.38
C VAL A 530 -39.64 -15.03 8.06
N LEU A 531 -40.92 -14.86 7.70
CA LEU A 531 -41.38 -14.45 6.38
C LEU A 531 -42.12 -13.11 6.41
N VAL A 532 -42.12 -12.42 5.27
CA VAL A 532 -42.92 -11.20 5.06
C VAL A 532 -44.42 -11.56 5.08
N TRP A 533 -45.19 -10.92 5.96
CA TRP A 533 -46.61 -11.24 6.21
C TRP A 533 -47.50 -11.16 4.96
N THR A 534 -47.26 -10.21 4.06
CA THR A 534 -48.13 -9.96 2.89
C THR A 534 -48.19 -11.12 1.89
N ARG A 535 -47.21 -12.04 1.90
CA ARG A 535 -47.16 -13.20 0.97
C ARG A 535 -47.74 -14.50 1.56
N ILE A 536 -48.21 -14.50 2.81
CA ILE A 536 -48.73 -15.72 3.47
C ILE A 536 -50.22 -15.94 3.22
N ASN A 537 -50.92 -15.01 2.57
CA ASN A 537 -52.34 -15.15 2.32
C ASN A 537 -52.64 -15.81 0.96
N LYS A 538 -53.04 -17.08 1.03
CA LYS A 538 -53.72 -17.94 0.01
C LYS A 538 -52.84 -18.62 -1.05
N ASN A 539 -52.59 -19.92 -0.84
CA ASN A 539 -52.56 -21.02 -1.83
C ASN A 539 -51.93 -20.81 -3.23
N LYS A 540 -51.03 -19.85 -3.44
CA LYS A 540 -50.25 -19.69 -4.66
C LYS A 540 -48.90 -19.06 -4.33
N ILE A 541 -47.83 -19.83 -4.53
CA ILE A 541 -46.56 -19.25 -4.97
C ILE A 541 -46.85 -18.71 -6.38
N GLU A 542 -47.32 -17.47 -6.48
CA GLU A 542 -47.37 -16.74 -7.74
C GLU A 542 -46.43 -15.55 -7.66
N TYR A 543 -45.60 -15.43 -8.69
CA TYR A 543 -44.75 -14.28 -8.96
C TYR A 543 -45.61 -13.02 -8.92
N ALA A 544 -45.34 -12.13 -7.96
CA ALA A 544 -45.71 -10.73 -8.12
C ALA A 544 -44.66 -10.10 -9.05
N GLU A 545 -44.95 -10.09 -10.35
CA GLU A 545 -44.49 -9.01 -11.22
C GLU A 545 -45.09 -7.69 -10.73
N ASP A 546 -44.29 -6.63 -10.92
CA ASP A 546 -44.56 -5.21 -10.68
C ASP A 546 -44.55 -4.73 -9.22
N TRP A 547 -43.59 -3.87 -8.86
CA TRP A 547 -43.69 -2.40 -8.94
C TRP A 547 -42.34 -1.78 -8.48
N TRP A 548 -41.64 -1.16 -9.45
CA TRP A 548 -40.50 -0.20 -9.41
C TRP A 548 -39.14 -0.60 -8.85
#